data_AF-A0A6T5ZVM1-F1
#
_entry.id   AF-A0A6T5ZVM1-F1
#
_cell.length_a   1.000
_cell.length_b   1.000
_cell.length_c   1.000
_cell.angle_alpha   90.00
_cell.angle_beta   90.00
_cell.angle_gamma   90.00
#
_symmetry.space_group_name_H-M   'P 1'
#
loop_
_entity.id
_entity.type
_entity.pdbx_description
1 polymer ?
#
loop_
_entity_poly.entity_id
_entity_poly.type
_entity_poly.pdbx_seq_one_letter_code
_entity_poly.pdbx_strand_id
1 'polypeptide(L)'
;GEALSGASKRPAASKPAAPIAPGLVPAGWALHGGSVLVRDFAPGGDNGAPAPAPDGGAVRVAGFDFDGCLAETSVFRTEPTAWKLRFPNVPSALRELHAGGYRIVIVTNESTDRFVNAEPLRKCMEKKAHRVDALMREVGVPCLALIALRKDEFRKPSAGAWRVIEARHAGRALDITASFFVGDAAGRPKAGKREADHSSDDLGFARSAGIAFFNEEQFFVDGARL
;
A
#
# COMPACT_ATOMS: atom_id res chain seq x y z
N GLY A 1 4.65 53.64 12.34
CA GLY A 1 4.37 52.21 12.50
C GLY A 1 3.08 51.92 11.78
N GLU A 2 3.05 50.92 10.91
CA GLU A 2 1.82 50.29 10.44
C GLU A 2 2.21 48.92 9.86
N ALA A 3 1.69 47.87 10.47
CA ALA A 3 1.90 46.48 10.10
C ALA A 3 0.71 46.01 9.26
N LEU A 4 0.95 45.59 8.02
CA LEU A 4 -0.05 44.95 7.18
C LEU A 4 -0.08 43.45 7.50
N SER A 5 -1.14 43.02 8.21
CA SER A 5 -1.45 41.62 8.45
C SER A 5 -2.12 41.00 7.22
N GLY A 6 -1.39 40.19 6.45
CA GLY A 6 -1.98 39.32 5.43
C GLY A 6 -2.47 38.01 6.07
N ALA A 7 -3.75 37.93 6.41
CA ALA A 7 -4.36 36.67 6.83
C ALA A 7 -4.52 35.74 5.60
N SER A 8 -3.66 34.72 5.52
CA SER A 8 -3.78 33.65 4.53
C SER A 8 -5.06 32.85 4.80
N LYS A 9 -6.05 32.96 3.91
CA LYS A 9 -7.27 32.13 3.95
C LYS A 9 -6.87 30.67 3.71
N ARG A 10 -7.02 29.82 4.73
CA ARG A 10 -6.97 28.36 4.54
C ARG A 10 -8.05 27.97 3.52
N PRO A 11 -7.74 27.15 2.51
CA PRO A 11 -8.75 26.67 1.58
C PRO A 11 -9.81 25.88 2.34
N ALA A 12 -11.07 26.07 1.97
CA ALA A 12 -12.18 25.29 2.52
C ALA A 12 -11.95 23.80 2.26
N ALA A 13 -12.16 22.96 3.28
CA ALA A 13 -12.12 21.52 3.12
C ALA A 13 -13.10 21.10 2.01
N SER A 14 -12.60 20.44 0.97
CA SER A 14 -13.44 19.86 -0.07
C SER A 14 -14.42 18.88 0.58
N LYS A 15 -15.70 18.90 0.16
CA LYS A 15 -16.67 17.88 0.59
C LYS A 15 -16.06 16.48 0.37
N PRO A 16 -16.20 15.55 1.33
CA PRO A 16 -15.70 14.20 1.15
C PRO A 16 -16.33 13.56 -0.09
N ALA A 17 -15.53 12.87 -0.89
CA ALA A 17 -16.01 12.16 -2.07
C ALA A 17 -17.06 11.11 -1.66
N ALA A 18 -18.07 10.91 -2.50
CA ALA A 18 -19.08 9.89 -2.26
C ALA A 18 -18.43 8.48 -2.16
N PRO A 19 -18.96 7.60 -1.28
CA PRO A 19 -18.50 6.22 -1.19
C PRO A 19 -18.58 5.48 -2.52
N ILE A 20 -17.66 4.54 -2.73
CA ILE A 20 -17.71 3.60 -3.84
C ILE A 20 -18.94 2.69 -3.71
N ALA A 21 -19.69 2.54 -4.78
CA ALA A 21 -20.82 1.63 -4.82
C ALA A 21 -20.35 0.15 -4.67
N PRO A 22 -20.98 -0.67 -3.81
CA PRO A 22 -20.58 -2.07 -3.62
C PRO A 22 -20.51 -2.90 -4.90
N GLY A 23 -21.38 -2.63 -5.89
CA GLY A 23 -21.38 -3.32 -7.19
C GLY A 23 -20.21 -2.99 -8.13
N LEU A 24 -19.22 -2.20 -7.67
CA LEU A 24 -17.97 -1.92 -8.38
C LEU A 24 -16.76 -2.64 -7.77
N VAL A 25 -16.95 -3.32 -6.63
CA VAL A 25 -15.87 -4.01 -5.92
C VAL A 25 -15.41 -5.23 -6.73
N PRO A 26 -14.10 -5.38 -7.02
CA PRO A 26 -13.58 -6.55 -7.73
C PRO A 26 -13.81 -7.85 -6.96
N ALA A 27 -14.01 -8.96 -7.67
CA ALA A 27 -14.20 -10.27 -7.04
C ALA A 27 -13.03 -10.65 -6.11
N GLY A 28 -13.32 -11.18 -4.93
CA GLY A 28 -12.32 -11.53 -3.91
C GLY A 28 -11.77 -10.35 -3.12
N TRP A 29 -12.28 -9.13 -3.34
CA TRP A 29 -11.96 -7.94 -2.57
C TRP A 29 -13.18 -7.48 -1.76
N ALA A 30 -12.92 -6.82 -0.63
CA ALA A 30 -13.94 -6.16 0.19
C ALA A 30 -13.72 -4.65 0.16
N LEU A 31 -14.79 -3.87 0.39
CA LEU A 31 -14.69 -2.42 0.53
C LEU A 31 -14.74 -2.02 2.01
N HIS A 32 -13.69 -1.35 2.48
CA HIS A 32 -13.60 -0.78 3.82
C HIS A 32 -13.76 0.74 3.76
N GLY A 33 -14.54 1.31 4.69
CA GLY A 33 -14.72 2.77 4.80
C GLY A 33 -15.33 3.46 3.57
N GLY A 34 -15.81 2.70 2.58
CA GLY A 34 -16.32 3.23 1.32
C GLY A 34 -15.26 3.63 0.29
N SER A 35 -13.96 3.50 0.59
CA SER A 35 -12.89 4.03 -0.27
C SER A 35 -11.59 3.21 -0.31
N VAL A 36 -11.51 2.10 0.44
CA VAL A 36 -10.36 1.18 0.41
C VAL A 36 -10.80 -0.21 0.00
N LEU A 37 -10.17 -0.77 -1.04
CA LEU A 37 -10.28 -2.20 -1.29
C LEU A 37 -9.34 -2.96 -0.37
N VAL A 38 -9.84 -4.00 0.28
CA VAL A 38 -9.07 -4.87 1.17
C VAL A 38 -9.15 -6.31 0.69
N ARG A 39 -8.02 -7.00 0.69
CA ARG A 39 -7.95 -8.43 0.37
C ARG A 39 -7.00 -9.16 1.31
N ASP A 40 -7.54 -10.17 1.98
CA ASP A 40 -6.75 -11.19 2.66
C ASP A 40 -6.53 -12.34 1.67
N PHE A 41 -5.31 -12.50 1.20
CA PHE A 41 -4.91 -13.57 0.29
C PHE A 41 -4.24 -14.70 1.07
N ALA A 42 -4.62 -15.94 0.77
CA ALA A 42 -3.95 -17.15 1.25
C ALA A 42 -3.75 -18.15 0.10
N PRO A 43 -2.56 -18.78 -0.01
CA PRO A 43 -2.34 -19.86 -0.96
C PRO A 43 -3.25 -21.06 -0.63
N GLY A 44 -4.00 -21.56 -1.61
CA GLY A 44 -4.82 -22.78 -1.45
C GLY A 44 -6.29 -22.57 -1.07
N GLY A 45 -6.78 -21.34 -0.92
CA GLY A 45 -8.21 -21.03 -0.74
C GLY A 45 -8.47 -20.02 0.37
N ASP A 46 -9.61 -19.32 0.24
CA ASP A 46 -10.01 -18.20 1.09
C ASP A 46 -10.43 -18.68 2.50
N ASN A 47 -9.46 -18.95 3.37
CA ASN A 47 -9.67 -19.06 4.83
C ASN A 47 -8.39 -18.82 5.67
N GLY A 48 -7.30 -18.35 5.06
CA GLY A 48 -6.01 -18.21 5.75
C GLY A 48 -5.93 -16.94 6.60
N ALA A 49 -6.54 -16.95 7.79
CA ALA A 49 -5.90 -16.25 8.90
C ALA A 49 -4.45 -16.77 9.00
N PRO A 50 -3.43 -15.92 9.20
CA PRO A 50 -2.07 -16.41 9.33
C PRO A 50 -2.01 -17.47 10.43
N ALA A 51 -1.15 -18.46 10.24
CA ALA A 51 -0.74 -19.29 11.37
C ALA A 51 -0.36 -18.34 12.52
N PRO A 52 -0.89 -18.53 13.74
CA PRO A 52 -0.52 -17.69 14.86
C PRO A 52 1.00 -17.67 14.97
N ALA A 53 1.56 -16.50 15.31
CA ALA A 53 2.97 -16.45 15.65
C ALA A 53 3.21 -17.49 16.76
N PRO A 54 4.32 -18.24 16.70
CA PRO A 54 4.55 -19.44 17.53
C PRO A 54 4.47 -19.21 19.06
N ASP A 55 4.27 -17.98 19.51
CA ASP A 55 4.55 -17.51 20.86
C ASP A 55 3.73 -16.28 21.27
N GLY A 56 2.45 -16.14 20.85
CA GLY A 56 1.49 -15.20 21.48
C GLY A 56 1.88 -13.71 21.51
N GLY A 57 3.00 -13.31 20.89
CA GLY A 57 3.59 -11.98 20.99
C GLY A 57 2.94 -10.95 20.07
N ALA A 58 3.50 -9.74 20.06
CA ALA A 58 3.08 -8.70 19.11
C ALA A 58 3.37 -9.13 17.66
N VAL A 59 2.53 -8.72 16.71
CA VAL A 59 2.68 -9.09 15.30
C VAL A 59 3.64 -8.13 14.61
N ARG A 60 4.63 -8.66 13.90
CA ARG A 60 5.56 -7.87 13.07
C ARG A 60 5.01 -7.74 11.65
N VAL A 61 5.07 -6.54 11.09
CA VAL A 61 4.56 -6.22 9.75
C VAL A 61 5.71 -5.79 8.84
N ALA A 62 5.81 -6.45 7.68
CA ALA A 62 6.60 -5.97 6.55
C ALA A 62 5.64 -5.42 5.51
N GLY A 63 5.53 -4.10 5.47
CA GLY A 63 4.65 -3.37 4.56
C GLY A 63 5.38 -2.91 3.29
N PHE A 64 4.66 -2.87 2.18
CA PHE A 64 5.23 -2.51 0.88
C PHE A 64 4.27 -1.64 0.06
N ASP A 65 4.79 -0.65 -0.65
CA ASP A 65 4.11 -0.09 -1.83
C ASP A 65 4.10 -1.10 -2.99
N PHE A 66 3.22 -0.90 -3.97
CA PHE A 66 3.15 -1.73 -5.17
C PHE A 66 3.84 -1.10 -6.39
N ASP A 67 3.44 0.09 -6.82
CA ASP A 67 3.85 0.66 -8.12
C ASP A 67 5.18 1.38 -7.97
N GLY A 68 6.23 0.88 -8.62
CA GLY A 68 7.60 1.42 -8.47
C GLY A 68 8.40 0.71 -7.37
N CYS A 69 7.72 0.07 -6.41
CA CYS A 69 8.35 -0.72 -5.35
C CYS A 69 8.39 -2.23 -5.64
N LEU A 70 7.24 -2.92 -5.67
CA LEU A 70 7.17 -4.36 -5.94
C LEU A 70 7.05 -4.68 -7.44
N ALA A 71 6.38 -3.79 -8.19
CA ALA A 71 6.09 -3.97 -9.59
C ALA A 71 6.40 -2.70 -10.40
N GLU A 72 6.94 -2.88 -11.60
CA GLU A 72 6.93 -1.84 -12.63
C GLU A 72 5.63 -1.95 -13.43
N THR A 73 4.80 -0.92 -13.33
CA THR A 73 3.57 -0.80 -14.13
C THR A 73 3.74 0.23 -15.22
N SER A 74 3.20 -0.06 -16.40
CA SER A 74 3.21 0.90 -17.50
C SER A 74 2.04 1.87 -17.36
N VAL A 75 2.32 3.16 -17.54
CA VAL A 75 1.29 4.20 -17.72
C VAL A 75 0.66 4.15 -19.12
N PHE A 76 1.38 3.59 -20.11
CA PHE A 76 0.94 3.55 -21.52
C PHE A 76 0.23 2.25 -21.90
N ARG A 77 0.64 1.11 -21.32
CA ARG A 77 -0.03 -0.18 -21.52
C ARG A 77 -1.07 -0.40 -20.44
N THR A 78 -2.34 -0.41 -20.84
CA THR A 78 -3.47 -0.44 -19.91
C THR A 78 -3.87 -1.83 -19.46
N GLU A 79 -3.22 -2.86 -20.00
CA GLU A 79 -3.74 -4.22 -19.87
C GLU A 79 -3.43 -4.78 -18.47
N PRO A 80 -4.30 -5.64 -17.92
CA PRO A 80 -4.11 -6.18 -16.57
C PRO A 80 -2.80 -6.97 -16.39
N THR A 81 -2.26 -7.52 -17.48
CA THR A 81 -0.98 -8.25 -17.54
C THR A 81 0.23 -7.35 -17.84
N ALA A 82 0.02 -6.06 -18.12
CA ALA A 82 1.08 -5.12 -18.48
C ALA A 82 1.84 -4.59 -17.25
N TRP A 83 2.42 -5.50 -16.49
CA TRP A 83 3.28 -5.25 -15.34
C TRP A 83 4.42 -6.29 -15.33
N LYS A 84 5.49 -6.00 -14.59
CA LYS A 84 6.55 -6.96 -14.28
C LYS A 84 7.07 -6.68 -12.88
N LEU A 85 7.75 -7.64 -12.26
CA LEU A 85 8.44 -7.39 -11.00
C LEU A 85 9.42 -6.23 -11.17
N ARG A 86 9.47 -5.34 -10.17
CA ARG A 86 10.46 -4.25 -10.13
C ARG A 86 11.87 -4.81 -9.95
N PHE A 87 12.01 -5.78 -9.06
CA PHE A 87 13.25 -6.53 -8.83
C PHE A 87 12.98 -8.03 -8.92
N PRO A 88 13.90 -8.82 -9.50
CA PRO A 88 13.70 -10.26 -9.70
C PRO A 88 13.58 -11.04 -8.37
N ASN A 89 14.14 -10.51 -7.29
CA ASN A 89 14.12 -11.11 -5.95
C ASN A 89 12.89 -10.75 -5.10
N VAL A 90 11.93 -9.98 -5.62
CA VAL A 90 10.71 -9.61 -4.86
C VAL A 90 10.00 -10.85 -4.29
N PRO A 91 9.69 -11.91 -5.07
CA PRO A 91 8.97 -13.06 -4.54
C PRO A 91 9.75 -13.81 -3.45
N SER A 92 11.07 -14.00 -3.63
CA SER A 92 11.89 -14.69 -2.63
C SER A 92 12.05 -13.87 -1.35
N ALA A 93 12.25 -12.56 -1.46
CA ALA A 93 12.38 -11.68 -0.29
C ALA A 93 11.10 -11.65 0.57
N LEU A 94 9.92 -11.60 -0.05
CA LEU A 94 8.64 -11.64 0.68
C LEU A 94 8.40 -13.01 1.33
N ARG A 95 8.81 -14.11 0.67
CA ARG A 95 8.76 -15.46 1.27
C ARG A 95 9.70 -15.59 2.47
N GLU A 96 10.92 -15.06 2.36
CA GLU A 96 11.90 -15.05 3.47
C GLU A 96 11.37 -14.28 4.68
N LEU A 97 10.78 -13.11 4.46
CA LEU A 97 10.16 -12.32 5.53
C LEU A 97 9.01 -13.08 6.19
N HIS A 98 8.14 -13.70 5.39
CA HIS A 98 7.03 -14.50 5.91
C HIS A 98 7.56 -15.68 6.74
N ALA A 99 8.58 -16.39 6.25
CA ALA A 99 9.25 -17.47 7.00
C ALA A 99 9.90 -16.96 8.29
N GLY A 100 10.39 -15.71 8.29
CA GLY A 100 10.88 -15.00 9.48
C GLY A 100 9.80 -14.52 10.45
N GLY A 101 8.52 -14.80 10.18
CA GLY A 101 7.39 -14.49 11.04
C GLY A 101 6.78 -13.10 10.83
N TYR A 102 7.09 -12.42 9.72
CA TYR A 102 6.44 -11.18 9.34
C TYR A 102 5.11 -11.44 8.65
N ARG A 103 4.09 -10.62 8.97
CA ARG A 103 2.94 -10.48 8.09
C ARG A 103 3.32 -9.62 6.91
N ILE A 104 3.06 -10.12 5.70
CA ILE A 104 3.27 -9.38 4.46
C ILE A 104 2.05 -8.52 4.18
N VAL A 105 2.29 -7.21 4.01
CA VAL A 105 1.23 -6.24 3.73
C VAL A 105 1.58 -5.39 2.52
N ILE A 106 0.62 -5.19 1.62
CA ILE A 106 0.75 -4.32 0.45
C ILE A 106 -0.21 -3.14 0.64
N VAL A 107 0.29 -1.91 0.62
CA VAL A 107 -0.52 -0.68 0.72
C VAL A 107 -0.21 0.19 -0.48
N THR A 108 -1.19 0.44 -1.33
CA THR A 108 -1.00 1.18 -2.58
C THR A 108 -2.09 2.23 -2.80
N ASN A 109 -1.68 3.38 -3.34
CA ASN A 109 -2.56 4.49 -3.67
C ASN A 109 -3.02 4.36 -5.13
N GLU A 110 -4.33 4.28 -5.40
CA GLU A 110 -4.87 4.26 -6.76
C GLU A 110 -5.77 5.48 -6.98
N SER A 111 -5.30 6.44 -7.78
CA SER A 111 -6.02 7.70 -7.99
C SER A 111 -7.24 7.51 -8.88
N THR A 112 -8.42 7.39 -8.27
CA THR A 112 -9.68 7.18 -8.99
C THR A 112 -10.61 8.40 -9.08
N ASP A 113 -10.28 9.50 -8.42
CA ASP A 113 -11.12 10.72 -8.34
C ASP A 113 -11.47 11.33 -9.71
N ARG A 114 -10.67 11.04 -10.75
CA ARG A 114 -10.92 11.49 -12.12
C ARG A 114 -12.07 10.76 -12.82
N PHE A 115 -12.51 9.62 -12.31
CA PHE A 115 -13.54 8.80 -12.94
C PHE A 115 -14.92 9.12 -12.37
N VAL A 116 -15.70 9.87 -13.14
CA VAL A 116 -17.09 10.22 -12.79
C VAL A 116 -18.09 9.12 -13.12
N ASN A 117 -17.77 8.27 -14.10
CA ASN A 117 -18.63 7.19 -14.58
C ASN A 117 -18.25 5.84 -13.97
N ALA A 118 -19.24 4.98 -13.74
CA ALA A 118 -19.09 3.69 -13.06
C ALA A 118 -18.16 2.71 -13.81
N GLU A 119 -18.25 2.63 -15.14
CA GLU A 119 -17.48 1.65 -15.91
C GLU A 119 -15.97 1.96 -15.96
N PRO A 120 -15.51 3.19 -16.27
CA PRO A 120 -14.08 3.53 -16.17
C PRO A 120 -13.51 3.35 -14.76
N LEU A 121 -14.31 3.69 -13.73
CA LEU A 121 -13.94 3.47 -12.33
C LEU A 121 -13.75 1.98 -12.03
N ARG A 122 -14.72 1.15 -12.42
CA ARG A 122 -14.66 -0.32 -12.29
C ARG A 122 -13.42 -0.88 -12.97
N LYS A 123 -13.18 -0.53 -14.24
CA LYS A 123 -11.99 -1.01 -15.00
C LYS A 123 -10.67 -0.61 -14.32
N CYS A 124 -10.60 0.59 -13.74
CA CYS A 124 -9.43 1.03 -13.00
C CYS A 124 -9.18 0.16 -11.76
N MET A 125 -10.24 -0.09 -10.98
CA MET A 125 -10.20 -0.91 -9.77
C MET A 125 -9.84 -2.36 -10.08
N GLU A 126 -10.52 -2.99 -11.05
CA GLU A 126 -10.28 -4.36 -11.49
C GLU A 126 -8.85 -4.55 -12.01
N LYS A 127 -8.34 -3.60 -12.79
CA LYS A 127 -6.96 -3.65 -13.30
C LYS A 127 -5.95 -3.67 -12.15
N LYS A 128 -6.08 -2.76 -11.18
CA LYS A 128 -5.17 -2.68 -10.04
C LYS A 128 -5.28 -3.93 -9.16
N ALA A 129 -6.50 -4.35 -8.83
CA ALA A 129 -6.79 -5.56 -8.09
C ALA A 129 -6.16 -6.81 -8.74
N HIS A 130 -6.34 -6.98 -10.05
CA HIS A 130 -5.76 -8.11 -10.79
C HIS A 130 -4.23 -8.15 -10.73
N ARG A 131 -3.57 -7.00 -10.85
CA ARG A 131 -2.11 -6.89 -10.77
C ARG A 131 -1.60 -7.26 -9.37
N VAL A 132 -2.26 -6.77 -8.33
CA VAL A 132 -1.92 -7.11 -6.94
C VAL A 132 -2.17 -8.60 -6.66
N ASP A 133 -3.28 -9.16 -7.16
CA ASP A 133 -3.57 -10.60 -7.05
C ASP A 133 -2.51 -11.46 -7.74
N ALA A 134 -2.09 -11.06 -8.94
CA ALA A 134 -1.08 -11.77 -9.70
C ALA A 134 0.26 -11.80 -8.96
N LEU A 135 0.68 -10.66 -8.39
CA LEU A 135 1.86 -10.60 -7.53
C LEU A 135 1.71 -11.51 -6.30
N MET A 136 0.60 -11.44 -5.56
CA MET A 136 0.40 -12.26 -4.36
C MET A 136 0.43 -13.76 -4.70
N ARG A 137 -0.13 -14.17 -5.84
CA ARG A 137 -0.02 -15.55 -6.34
C ARG A 137 1.42 -15.96 -6.67
N GLU A 138 2.20 -15.07 -7.26
CA GLU A 138 3.61 -15.32 -7.58
C GLU A 138 4.49 -15.41 -6.31
N VAL A 139 4.22 -14.57 -5.32
CA VAL A 139 4.86 -14.65 -4.00
C VAL A 139 4.47 -15.96 -3.31
N GLY A 140 3.19 -16.35 -3.34
CA GLY A 140 2.73 -17.66 -2.87
C GLY A 140 2.74 -17.82 -1.35
N VAL A 141 2.62 -16.73 -0.59
CA VAL A 141 2.44 -16.72 0.87
C VAL A 141 1.24 -15.86 1.25
N PRO A 142 0.69 -15.99 2.47
CA PRO A 142 -0.38 -15.11 2.94
C PRO A 142 0.00 -13.63 2.91
N CYS A 143 -0.86 -12.82 2.31
CA CYS A 143 -0.68 -11.37 2.16
C CYS A 143 -1.97 -10.62 2.52
N LEU A 144 -1.83 -9.44 3.10
CA LEU A 144 -2.93 -8.47 3.22
C LEU A 144 -2.68 -7.32 2.25
N ALA A 145 -3.63 -7.04 1.35
CA ALA A 145 -3.53 -5.94 0.41
C ALA A 145 -4.59 -4.87 0.68
N LEU A 146 -4.19 -3.60 0.62
CA LEU A 146 -5.04 -2.42 0.74
C LEU A 146 -4.80 -1.49 -0.45
N ILE A 147 -5.87 -1.15 -1.17
CA ILE A 147 -5.84 -0.20 -2.29
C ILE A 147 -6.69 1.02 -1.90
N ALA A 148 -6.04 2.14 -1.61
CA ALA A 148 -6.72 3.40 -1.29
C ALA A 148 -7.18 4.10 -2.59
N LEU A 149 -8.48 4.25 -2.77
CA LEU A 149 -9.08 4.73 -4.02
C LEU A 149 -9.31 6.25 -4.07
N ARG A 150 -9.41 6.90 -2.91
CA ARG A 150 -9.76 8.32 -2.76
C ARG A 150 -8.63 9.10 -2.09
N LYS A 151 -8.69 10.43 -2.14
CA LYS A 151 -7.84 11.32 -1.34
C LYS A 151 -8.46 11.56 0.03
N ASP A 152 -8.35 10.58 0.90
CA ASP A 152 -8.89 10.60 2.26
C ASP A 152 -7.86 10.06 3.29
N GLU A 153 -8.34 9.75 4.50
CA GLU A 153 -7.48 9.28 5.59
C GLU A 153 -6.79 7.93 5.32
N PHE A 154 -7.28 7.14 4.36
CA PHE A 154 -6.67 5.86 4.03
C PHE A 154 -5.56 5.98 3.00
N ARG A 155 -5.48 7.11 2.29
CA ARG A 155 -4.45 7.37 1.30
C ARG A 155 -3.14 7.76 1.98
N LYS A 156 -2.04 7.10 1.59
CA LYS A 156 -0.69 7.51 1.99
C LYS A 156 -0.47 8.98 1.60
N PRO A 157 0.12 9.81 2.47
CA PRO A 157 0.89 9.47 3.68
C PRO A 157 0.08 9.26 4.97
N SER A 158 -1.25 9.29 4.93
CA SER A 158 -2.10 9.18 6.13
C SER A 158 -2.08 7.78 6.76
N ALA A 159 -2.28 7.69 8.08
CA ALA A 159 -2.25 6.43 8.83
C ALA A 159 -3.54 5.59 8.74
N GLY A 160 -4.57 5.99 8.01
CA GLY A 160 -5.85 5.26 8.00
C GLY A 160 -5.70 3.81 7.53
N ALA A 161 -4.90 3.55 6.50
CA ALA A 161 -4.60 2.19 6.06
C ALA A 161 -3.87 1.36 7.14
N TRP A 162 -3.01 1.99 7.94
CA TRP A 162 -2.35 1.35 9.08
C TRP A 162 -3.34 0.90 10.16
N ARG A 163 -4.32 1.74 10.49
CA ARG A 163 -5.39 1.38 11.44
C ARG A 163 -6.22 0.20 10.95
N VAL A 164 -6.43 0.09 9.63
CA VAL A 164 -7.10 -1.09 9.03
C VAL A 164 -6.24 -2.33 9.21
N ILE A 165 -4.92 -2.23 9.08
CA ILE A 165 -3.98 -3.34 9.33
C ILE A 165 -4.08 -3.76 10.80
N GLU A 166 -3.93 -2.82 11.75
CA GLU A 166 -4.04 -3.08 13.20
C GLU A 166 -5.33 -3.83 13.59
N ALA A 167 -6.47 -3.39 13.04
CA ALA A 167 -7.76 -4.02 13.31
C ALA A 167 -7.88 -5.47 12.84
N ARG A 168 -7.02 -5.93 11.91
CA ARG A 168 -7.02 -7.31 11.37
C ARG A 168 -6.28 -8.32 12.25
N HIS A 169 -5.73 -7.89 13.38
CA HIS A 169 -4.94 -8.75 14.27
C HIS A 169 -5.70 -9.26 15.50
N ALA A 170 -7.04 -9.23 15.48
CA ALA A 170 -7.91 -9.82 16.50
C ALA A 170 -7.51 -9.44 17.95
N GLY A 171 -7.10 -8.19 18.16
CA GLY A 171 -6.70 -7.67 19.46
C GLY A 171 -5.22 -7.89 19.84
N ARG A 172 -4.42 -8.54 18.99
CA ARG A 172 -2.95 -8.58 19.17
C ARG A 172 -2.35 -7.23 18.78
N ALA A 173 -1.45 -6.73 19.63
CA ALA A 173 -0.67 -5.54 19.33
C ALA A 173 0.27 -5.77 18.13
N LEU A 174 0.55 -4.72 17.38
CA LEU A 174 1.64 -4.71 16.41
C LEU A 174 2.95 -4.34 17.10
N ASP A 175 4.04 -5.00 16.73
CA ASP A 175 5.38 -4.60 17.13
C ASP A 175 5.83 -3.46 16.20
N ILE A 176 5.59 -2.22 16.62
CA ILE A 176 5.94 -1.03 15.86
C ILE A 176 7.45 -0.95 15.61
N THR A 177 8.26 -1.37 16.58
CA THR A 177 9.72 -1.25 16.51
C THR A 177 10.36 -2.24 15.55
N ALA A 178 9.75 -3.42 15.42
CA ALA A 178 10.17 -4.45 14.48
C ALA A 178 9.31 -4.46 13.21
N SER A 179 8.47 -3.45 12.98
CA SER A 179 7.71 -3.29 11.73
C SER A 179 8.33 -2.22 10.84
N PHE A 180 8.14 -2.36 9.54
CA PHE A 180 8.67 -1.41 8.57
C PHE A 180 7.80 -1.31 7.32
N PHE A 181 8.01 -0.23 6.55
CA PHE A 181 7.41 -0.02 5.25
C PHE A 181 8.49 0.22 4.19
N VAL A 182 8.32 -0.39 3.01
CA VAL A 182 9.20 -0.23 1.86
C VAL A 182 8.42 0.45 0.73
N GLY A 183 8.98 1.50 0.12
CA GLY A 183 8.32 2.20 -0.99
C GLY A 183 9.24 3.14 -1.75
N ASP A 184 8.85 3.48 -2.98
CA ASP A 184 9.66 4.33 -3.88
C ASP A 184 9.40 5.82 -3.67
N ALA A 185 8.24 6.19 -3.12
CA ALA A 185 7.90 7.57 -2.80
C ALA A 185 8.58 8.05 -1.50
N ALA A 186 9.90 8.18 -1.56
CA ALA A 186 10.76 8.55 -0.45
C ALA A 186 11.12 10.05 -0.43
N GLY A 187 10.66 10.84 -1.41
CA GLY A 187 10.99 12.26 -1.54
C GLY A 187 12.45 12.53 -1.91
N ARG A 188 13.15 11.55 -2.51
CA ARG A 188 14.56 11.70 -2.89
C ARG A 188 14.69 12.73 -4.02
N PRO A 189 15.61 13.70 -3.92
CA PRO A 189 15.84 14.65 -5.01
C PRO A 189 16.46 13.94 -6.22
N LYS A 190 16.45 14.61 -7.37
CA LYS A 190 17.16 14.15 -8.56
C LYS A 190 18.64 13.90 -8.25
N ALA A 191 19.17 12.75 -8.65
CA ALA A 191 20.56 12.38 -8.41
C ALA A 191 21.10 11.55 -9.59
N GLY A 192 22.12 12.07 -10.28
CA GLY A 192 22.68 11.41 -11.46
C GLY A 192 21.62 11.14 -12.52
N LYS A 193 21.43 9.86 -12.86
CA LYS A 193 20.40 9.41 -13.82
C LYS A 193 19.03 9.14 -13.19
N ARG A 194 18.91 9.13 -11.86
CA ARG A 194 17.65 8.94 -11.16
C ARG A 194 16.90 10.27 -11.10
N GLU A 195 15.67 10.29 -11.61
CA GLU A 195 14.80 11.45 -11.46
C GLU A 195 14.40 11.64 -9.99
N ALA A 196 13.90 12.84 -9.66
CA ALA A 196 13.33 13.07 -8.34
C ALA A 196 12.11 12.17 -8.12
N ASP A 197 11.93 11.68 -6.88
CA ASP A 197 10.75 10.90 -6.54
C ASP A 197 9.51 11.78 -6.74
N HIS A 198 8.44 11.18 -7.27
CA HIS A 198 7.21 11.90 -7.62
C HIS A 198 6.47 12.46 -6.38
N SER A 199 6.70 11.87 -5.20
CA SER A 199 6.14 12.28 -3.92
C SER A 199 7.00 11.75 -2.75
N SER A 200 6.52 11.97 -1.53
CA SER A 200 7.09 11.39 -0.30
C SER A 200 6.05 10.57 0.48
N ASP A 201 5.02 10.09 -0.22
CA ASP A 201 3.83 9.47 0.39
C ASP A 201 4.18 8.22 1.21
N ASP A 202 5.14 7.40 0.76
CA ASP A 202 5.53 6.16 1.45
C ASP A 202 6.33 6.44 2.73
N LEU A 203 7.30 7.36 2.65
CA LEU A 203 8.03 7.83 3.81
C LEU A 203 7.08 8.48 4.82
N GLY A 204 6.12 9.27 4.35
CA GLY A 204 5.11 9.90 5.20
C GLY A 204 4.16 8.87 5.84
N PHE A 205 3.81 7.80 5.13
CA PHE A 205 3.01 6.69 5.66
C PHE A 205 3.73 5.97 6.80
N ALA A 206 4.99 5.58 6.59
CA ALA A 206 5.81 4.93 7.61
C ALA A 206 5.93 5.80 8.87
N ARG A 207 6.19 7.10 8.70
CA ARG A 207 6.23 8.08 9.80
C ARG A 207 4.90 8.18 10.54
N SER A 208 3.78 8.22 9.81
CA SER A 208 2.45 8.33 10.42
C SER A 208 2.03 7.06 11.16
N ALA A 209 2.55 5.90 10.76
CA ALA A 209 2.40 4.62 11.46
C ALA A 209 3.44 4.41 12.59
N GLY A 210 4.46 5.26 12.68
CA GLY A 210 5.54 5.14 13.67
C GLY A 210 6.52 3.99 13.41
N ILE A 211 6.53 3.43 12.19
CA ILE A 211 7.36 2.28 11.81
C ILE A 211 8.59 2.71 11.01
N ALA A 212 9.58 1.83 10.91
CA ALA A 212 10.77 2.07 10.10
C ALA A 212 10.43 2.20 8.60
N PHE A 213 11.27 2.92 7.85
CA PHE A 213 11.13 3.09 6.40
C PHE A 213 12.41 2.68 5.67
N PHE A 214 12.24 1.98 4.56
CA PHE A 214 13.29 1.73 3.59
C PHE A 214 12.79 2.15 2.21
N ASN A 215 13.67 2.71 1.38
CA ASN A 215 13.35 2.76 -0.04
C ASN A 215 13.56 1.39 -0.69
N GLU A 216 12.96 1.22 -1.87
CA GLU A 216 12.95 -0.03 -2.64
C GLU A 216 14.35 -0.50 -3.05
N GLU A 217 15.26 0.43 -3.38
CA GLU A 217 16.65 0.09 -3.76
C GLU A 217 17.44 -0.38 -2.54
N GLN A 218 17.35 0.34 -1.42
CA GLN A 218 17.97 -0.05 -0.15
C GLN A 218 17.55 -1.46 0.27
N PHE A 219 16.26 -1.78 0.12
CA PHE A 219 15.73 -3.06 0.56
C PHE A 219 16.08 -4.22 -0.40
N PHE A 220 15.83 -4.05 -1.70
CA PHE A 220 15.93 -5.15 -2.67
C PHE A 220 17.32 -5.27 -3.33
N VAL A 221 18.15 -4.22 -3.31
CA VAL A 221 19.48 -4.20 -3.93
C VAL A 221 20.58 -4.23 -2.88
N ASP A 222 20.56 -3.30 -1.92
CA ASP A 222 21.63 -3.18 -0.92
C ASP A 222 21.49 -4.20 0.22
N GLY A 223 20.35 -4.88 0.30
CA GLY A 223 20.07 -5.88 1.33
C GLY A 223 19.84 -5.29 2.72
N ALA A 224 19.51 -4.00 2.82
CA ALA A 224 19.21 -3.36 4.10
C ALA A 224 17.97 -4.02 4.73
N ARG A 225 18.17 -4.64 5.90
CA ARG A 225 17.12 -5.24 6.73
C ARG A 225 17.38 -4.83 8.18
N LEU A 226 16.32 -4.72 8.98
CA LEU A 226 16.42 -4.54 10.44
C LEU A 226 17.00 -5.80 11.10
#